data_AF-A0A0Q8I668-F1
#
_entry.id   AF-A0A0Q8I668-F1
#
_cell.length_a   1.000
_cell.length_b   1.000
_cell.length_c   1.000
_cell.angle_alpha   90.00
_cell.angle_beta   90.00
_cell.angle_gamma   90.00
#
_symmetry.space_group_name_H-M   'P 1'
#
loop_
_entity.id
_entity.type
_entity.pdbx_description
1 polymer ?
#
loop_
_entity_poly.entity_id
_entity_poly.type
_entity_poly.pdbx_seq_one_letter_code
_entity_poly.pdbx_strand_id
1 'polypeptide(L)'
;MTRLLRFIPLLLLALPLIEIALFILVGRAIGVLPTLGLVILAVVVGGFVLRQQGLGVLNRMRTNMSTGTLPGQTLFDGMLLAVAAVLLIIPGFLGDFIAVLLLLPPVRAWLYKTLTRNVRVVETTASYRHGADPTPPNLKGPGTIDLDGDDWQRK
;
A
#
# COMPACT_ATOMS: atom_id res chain seq x y z
N MET A 1 22.67 2.60 -4.24
CA MET A 1 21.49 1.71 -4.38
C MET A 1 21.71 0.57 -5.38
N THR A 2 22.49 0.73 -6.45
CA THR A 2 22.78 -0.32 -7.46
C THR A 2 23.47 -1.58 -6.95
N ARG A 3 24.23 -1.51 -5.84
CA ARG A 3 24.88 -2.69 -5.25
C ARG A 3 23.88 -3.71 -4.70
N LEU A 4 22.73 -3.27 -4.17
CA LEU A 4 21.71 -4.17 -3.62
C LEU A 4 20.94 -4.90 -4.73
N LEU A 5 20.68 -4.21 -5.85
CA LEU A 5 19.98 -4.79 -7.00
C LEU A 5 20.72 -5.99 -7.60
N ARG A 6 22.06 -6.04 -7.49
CA ARG A 6 22.86 -7.21 -7.94
C ARG A 6 22.57 -8.48 -7.12
N PHE A 7 22.11 -8.37 -5.88
CA PHE A 7 21.83 -9.52 -5.03
C PHE A 7 20.39 -10.02 -5.10
N ILE A 8 19.47 -9.27 -5.71
CA ILE A 8 18.06 -9.67 -5.90
C ILE A 8 17.93 -11.06 -6.57
N PRO A 9 18.61 -11.38 -7.69
CA PRO A 9 18.48 -12.70 -8.30
C PRO A 9 19.01 -13.82 -7.40
N LEU A 10 20.05 -13.55 -6.60
CA LEU A 10 20.59 -14.51 -5.63
C LEU A 10 19.56 -14.79 -4.52
N LEU A 11 18.92 -13.76 -3.99
CA LEU A 11 17.87 -13.90 -2.97
C LEU A 11 16.66 -14.66 -3.54
N LEU A 12 16.26 -14.36 -4.77
CA LEU A 12 15.17 -15.03 -5.47
C LEU A 12 15.44 -16.53 -5.64
N LEU A 13 16.70 -16.92 -5.91
CA LEU A 13 17.10 -18.32 -6.02
C LEU A 13 17.25 -18.99 -4.64
N ALA A 14 17.78 -18.27 -3.65
CA ALA A 14 17.99 -18.79 -2.30
C ALA A 14 16.68 -19.09 -1.58
N LEU A 15 15.66 -18.26 -1.78
CA LEU A 15 14.36 -18.39 -1.12
C LEU A 15 13.70 -19.78 -1.35
N PRO A 16 13.48 -20.27 -2.59
CA PRO A 16 12.92 -21.59 -2.82
C PRO A 16 13.84 -22.73 -2.34
N LEU A 17 15.16 -22.56 -2.38
CA LEU A 17 16.09 -23.55 -1.82
C LEU A 17 15.93 -23.69 -0.30
N ILE A 18 15.78 -22.57 0.40
CA ILE A 18 15.51 -22.54 1.84
C ILE A 18 14.16 -23.18 2.14
N GLU A 19 13.14 -22.93 1.32
CA GLU A 19 11.84 -23.57 1.47
C GLU A 19 11.92 -25.09 1.36
N ILE A 20 12.57 -25.60 0.32
CA ILE A 20 12.75 -27.05 0.14
C ILE A 20 13.49 -27.65 1.34
N ALA A 21 14.53 -26.98 1.85
CA ALA A 21 15.25 -27.42 3.02
C ALA A 21 14.36 -27.47 4.28
N LEU A 22 13.51 -26.46 4.50
CA LEU A 22 12.54 -26.43 5.60
C LEU A 22 11.49 -27.52 5.46
N PHE A 23 10.94 -27.75 4.26
CA PHE A 23 10.02 -28.84 3.99
C PHE A 23 10.62 -30.21 4.32
N ILE A 24 11.88 -30.44 3.94
CA ILE A 24 12.58 -31.68 4.27
C ILE A 24 12.79 -31.79 5.79
N LEU A 25 13.23 -30.71 6.45
CA LEU A 25 13.50 -30.73 7.88
C LEU A 25 12.24 -31.04 8.70
N VAL A 26 11.14 -30.33 8.42
CA VAL A 26 9.85 -30.54 9.09
C VAL A 26 9.26 -31.90 8.70
N GLY A 27 9.31 -32.25 7.41
CA GLY A 27 8.86 -33.55 6.90
C GLY A 27 9.58 -34.73 7.55
N ARG A 28 10.86 -34.59 7.89
CA ARG A 28 11.62 -35.60 8.65
C ARG A 28 11.28 -35.62 10.14
N ALA A 29 10.90 -34.48 10.71
CA ALA A 29 10.57 -34.37 12.13
C ALA A 29 9.18 -34.95 12.45
N ILE A 30 8.16 -34.65 11.62
CA ILE A 30 6.76 -35.03 11.89
C ILE A 30 6.11 -35.91 10.82
N GLY A 31 6.76 -36.11 9.66
CA GLY A 31 6.21 -36.84 8.52
C GLY A 31 5.64 -35.93 7.43
N VAL A 32 5.55 -36.47 6.21
CA VAL A 32 5.13 -35.70 5.02
C VAL A 32 3.65 -35.32 5.06
N LEU A 33 2.76 -36.26 5.43
CA LEU A 33 1.31 -35.99 5.50
C LEU A 33 0.94 -34.85 6.47
N PRO A 34 1.40 -34.83 7.74
CA PRO A 34 1.09 -33.71 8.62
C PRO A 34 1.78 -32.41 8.18
N THR A 35 2.95 -32.48 7.55
CA THR A 35 3.62 -31.31 6.94
C THR A 35 2.75 -30.66 5.86
N LEU A 36 2.19 -31.45 4.94
CA LEU A 36 1.25 -30.95 3.94
C LEU A 36 -0.04 -30.41 4.57
N GLY A 37 -0.53 -31.07 5.62
CA GLY A 37 -1.68 -30.60 6.40
C GLY A 37 -1.46 -29.23 7.01
N LEU A 38 -0.26 -28.96 7.57
CA LEU A 38 0.10 -27.66 8.13
C LEU A 38 0.10 -26.55 7.08
N VAL A 39 0.61 -26.83 5.88
CA VAL A 39 0.64 -25.87 4.77
C VAL A 39 -0.78 -25.52 4.33
N ILE A 40 -1.63 -26.53 4.13
CA ILE A 40 -3.04 -26.32 3.78
C ILE A 40 -3.74 -25.51 4.88
N LEU A 41 -3.50 -25.86 6.14
CA LEU A 41 -4.07 -25.14 7.28
C LEU A 41 -3.60 -23.68 7.32
N ALA A 42 -2.32 -23.42 7.07
CA ALA A 42 -1.76 -22.07 7.00
C ALA A 42 -2.43 -21.26 5.88
N VAL A 43 -2.63 -21.86 4.70
CA VAL A 43 -3.32 -21.21 3.58
C VAL A 43 -4.77 -20.86 3.94
N VAL A 44 -5.51 -21.79 4.54
CA VAL A 44 -6.91 -21.57 4.94
C VAL A 44 -7.02 -20.49 6.01
N VAL A 45 -6.22 -20.59 7.08
CA VAL A 45 -6.24 -19.63 8.19
C VAL A 45 -5.77 -18.26 7.71
N GLY A 46 -4.67 -18.19 6.97
CA GLY A 46 -4.13 -16.97 6.39
C GLY A 46 -5.12 -16.30 5.44
N GLY A 47 -5.75 -17.06 4.55
CA GLY A 47 -6.80 -16.58 3.63
C GLY A 47 -8.03 -16.04 4.37
N PHE A 48 -8.46 -16.71 5.45
CA PHE A 48 -9.56 -16.22 6.29
C PHE A 48 -9.23 -14.89 6.97
N VAL A 49 -8.05 -14.80 7.57
CA VAL A 49 -7.54 -13.57 8.22
C VAL A 49 -7.42 -12.44 7.20
N LEU A 50 -6.86 -12.71 6.03
CA LEU A 50 -6.73 -11.75 4.93
C LEU A 50 -8.10 -11.23 4.48
N ARG A 51 -9.09 -12.10 4.34
CA ARG A 51 -10.47 -11.71 3.98
C ARG A 51 -11.08 -10.76 5.02
N GLN A 52 -10.92 -11.06 6.31
CA GLN A 52 -11.44 -10.21 7.38
C GLN A 52 -10.74 -8.85 7.43
N GLN A 53 -9.40 -8.85 7.41
CA GLN A 53 -8.62 -7.62 7.54
C GLN A 53 -8.66 -6.75 6.28
N GLY A 54 -8.67 -7.37 5.09
CA GLY A 54 -8.71 -6.68 3.81
C GLY A 54 -9.98 -5.83 3.65
N LEU A 55 -11.14 -6.35 4.05
CA LEU A 55 -12.40 -5.60 4.05
C LEU A 55 -12.35 -4.41 5.02
N GLY A 56 -11.79 -4.61 6.22
CA GLY A 56 -11.65 -3.55 7.22
C GLY A 56 -10.75 -2.41 6.74
N VAL A 57 -9.63 -2.73 6.09
CA VAL A 57 -8.71 -1.74 5.51
C VAL A 57 -9.36 -1.00 4.34
N LEU A 58 -10.06 -1.70 3.44
CA LEU A 58 -10.75 -1.08 2.32
C LEU A 58 -11.85 -0.12 2.79
N ASN A 59 -12.62 -0.48 3.82
CA ASN A 59 -13.63 0.41 4.41
C ASN A 59 -12.98 1.66 4.99
N ARG A 60 -11.88 1.52 5.75
CA ARG A 60 -11.14 2.67 6.29
C ARG A 60 -10.60 3.57 5.18
N MET A 61 -10.06 3.00 4.09
CA MET A 61 -9.63 3.79 2.93
C MET A 61 -10.77 4.61 2.36
N ARG A 62 -11.95 4.00 2.14
CA ARG A 62 -13.14 4.70 1.63
C ARG A 62 -13.57 5.84 2.56
N THR A 63 -13.63 5.60 3.87
CA THR A 63 -13.98 6.61 4.86
C THR A 63 -12.97 7.76 4.90
N ASN A 64 -11.67 7.47 4.88
CA ASN A 64 -10.63 8.49 4.89
C ASN A 64 -10.62 9.34 3.61
N MET A 65 -10.86 8.73 2.45
CA MET A 65 -11.02 9.45 1.18
C MET A 65 -12.24 10.36 1.21
N SER A 66 -13.37 9.89 1.76
CA SER A 66 -14.59 10.70 1.86
C SER A 66 -14.47 11.90 2.81
N THR A 67 -13.53 11.84 3.76
CA THR A 67 -13.25 12.92 4.71
C THR A 67 -12.10 13.85 4.27
N GLY A 68 -11.55 13.64 3.07
CA GLY A 68 -10.44 14.45 2.53
C GLY A 68 -9.11 14.27 3.29
N THR A 69 -8.98 13.24 4.12
CA THR A 69 -7.75 12.96 4.88
C THR A 69 -6.85 12.01 4.10
N LEU A 70 -5.57 12.35 3.93
CA LEU A 70 -4.58 11.48 3.26
C LEU A 70 -4.20 10.30 4.18
N PRO A 71 -4.61 9.05 3.87
CA PRO A 71 -4.49 7.96 4.82
C PRO A 71 -3.18 7.16 4.61
N GLY A 72 -2.04 7.78 4.85
CA GLY A 72 -0.72 7.17 4.62
C GLY A 72 -0.54 5.81 5.29
N GLN A 73 -0.97 5.67 6.55
CA GLN A 73 -0.91 4.41 7.28
C GLN A 73 -1.86 3.34 6.72
N THR A 74 -3.09 3.72 6.35
CA THR A 74 -4.07 2.77 5.81
C THR A 74 -3.64 2.24 4.45
N LEU A 75 -3.05 3.09 3.60
CA LEU A 75 -2.44 2.68 2.33
C LEU A 75 -1.31 1.68 2.55
N PHE A 76 -0.40 1.98 3.48
CA PHE A 76 0.69 1.09 3.83
C PHE A 76 0.21 -0.28 4.35
N ASP A 77 -0.82 -0.28 5.22
CA ASP A 77 -1.45 -1.51 5.70
C ASP A 77 -2.04 -2.33 4.53
N GLY A 78 -2.72 -1.66 3.59
CA GLY A 78 -3.27 -2.31 2.39
C GLY A 78 -2.19 -2.92 1.50
N MET A 79 -1.06 -2.23 1.31
CA MET A 79 0.08 -2.74 0.56
C MET A 79 0.69 -3.98 1.23
N LEU A 80 0.90 -3.95 2.55
CA LEU A 80 1.42 -5.11 3.28
C LEU A 80 0.46 -6.30 3.26
N LEU A 81 -0.85 -6.07 3.33
CA LEU A 81 -1.86 -7.12 3.15
C LEU A 81 -1.77 -7.73 1.75
N ALA A 82 -1.59 -6.93 0.70
CA ALA A 82 -1.41 -7.43 -0.67
C ALA A 82 -0.10 -8.24 -0.82
N VAL A 83 1.00 -7.76 -0.25
CA VAL A 83 2.27 -8.51 -0.23
C VAL A 83 2.09 -9.83 0.51
N ALA A 84 1.50 -9.83 1.70
CA ALA A 84 1.21 -11.04 2.45
C ALA A 84 0.36 -12.02 1.63
N ALA A 85 -0.67 -11.54 0.93
CA ALA A 85 -1.51 -12.35 0.04
C ALA A 85 -0.69 -13.03 -1.07
N VAL A 86 0.20 -12.28 -1.73
CA VAL A 86 1.06 -12.82 -2.79
C VAL A 86 2.04 -13.86 -2.25
N LEU A 87 2.62 -13.63 -1.06
CA LEU A 87 3.47 -14.65 -0.40
C LEU A 87 2.67 -15.93 -0.12
N LEU A 88 1.42 -15.80 0.37
CA LEU A 88 0.55 -16.92 0.73
C LEU A 88 0.08 -17.76 -0.47
N ILE A 89 0.17 -17.21 -1.70
CA ILE A 89 -0.17 -17.94 -2.94
C ILE A 89 0.87 -19.01 -3.26
N ILE A 90 2.15 -18.77 -2.91
CA ILE A 90 3.23 -19.72 -3.12
C ILE A 90 3.46 -20.43 -1.78
N PRO A 91 2.77 -21.56 -1.52
CA PRO A 91 2.83 -22.22 -0.23
C PRO A 91 4.26 -22.62 0.12
N GLY A 92 4.76 -22.13 1.25
CA GLY A 92 6.12 -22.37 1.75
C GLY A 92 6.20 -22.11 3.25
N PHE A 93 7.04 -22.84 3.98
CA PHE A 93 7.17 -22.66 5.42
C PHE A 93 7.68 -21.27 5.82
N LEU A 94 8.73 -20.78 5.15
CA LEU A 94 9.30 -19.47 5.46
C LEU A 94 8.38 -18.36 4.94
N GLY A 95 7.86 -18.50 3.73
CA GLY A 95 6.93 -17.60 3.09
C GLY A 95 5.63 -17.46 3.89
N ASP A 96 5.04 -18.57 4.34
CA ASP A 96 3.84 -18.58 5.19
C ASP A 96 4.12 -17.92 6.53
N PHE A 97 5.28 -18.20 7.15
CA PHE A 97 5.68 -17.54 8.40
C PHE A 97 5.76 -16.01 8.24
N ILE A 98 6.43 -15.55 7.17
CA ILE A 98 6.55 -14.13 6.86
C ILE A 98 5.17 -13.53 6.54
N ALA A 99 4.35 -14.21 5.74
CA ALA A 99 3.02 -13.74 5.37
C ALA A 99 2.12 -13.59 6.60
N VAL A 100 2.09 -14.59 7.48
CA VAL A 100 1.35 -14.53 8.75
C VAL A 100 1.87 -13.39 9.62
N LEU A 101 3.19 -13.19 9.70
CA LEU A 101 3.78 -12.07 10.44
C LEU A 101 3.32 -10.72 9.88
N LEU A 102 3.25 -10.55 8.56
CA LEU A 102 2.72 -9.34 7.91
C LEU A 102 1.20 -9.17 8.11
N LEU A 103 0.45 -10.26 8.27
CA LEU A 103 -0.98 -10.21 8.59
C LEU A 103 -1.23 -9.69 10.02
N LEU A 104 -0.26 -9.74 10.93
CA LEU A 104 -0.42 -9.23 12.28
C LEU A 104 -0.42 -7.69 12.31
N PRO A 105 -1.51 -7.03 12.78
CA PRO A 105 -1.56 -5.59 12.94
C PRO A 105 -0.37 -4.96 13.71
N PRO A 106 0.14 -5.54 14.82
CA PRO A 106 1.28 -4.95 15.54
C PRO A 106 2.56 -4.93 14.71
N VAL A 107 2.78 -5.93 13.86
CA VAL A 107 3.96 -6.00 12.98
C VAL A 107 3.89 -4.90 11.94
N ARG A 108 2.72 -4.70 11.31
CA ARG A 108 2.52 -3.63 10.33
C ARG A 108 2.71 -2.24 10.95
N ALA A 109 2.15 -2.02 12.14
CA ALA A 109 2.31 -0.75 12.85
C ALA A 109 3.78 -0.49 13.22
N TRP A 110 4.51 -1.52 13.66
CA TRP A 110 5.93 -1.42 13.94
C TRP A 110 6.76 -1.11 12.68
N LEU A 111 6.45 -1.78 11.57
CA LEU A 111 7.13 -1.58 10.30
C LEU A 111 6.86 -0.17 9.74
N TYR A 112 5.60 0.29 9.81
CA TYR A 112 5.22 1.65 9.43
C TYR A 112 5.97 2.70 10.25
N LYS A 113 6.01 2.55 11.58
CA LYS A 113 6.73 3.46 12.47
C LYS A 113 8.21 3.51 12.17
N THR A 114 8.82 2.36 11.88
CA THR A 114 10.26 2.26 11.60
C THR A 114 10.61 2.91 10.26
N LEU A 115 9.80 2.70 9.23
CA LEU A 115 10.00 3.29 7.90
C LEU A 115 9.74 4.79 7.89
N THR A 116 8.69 5.25 8.56
CA THR A 116 8.34 6.68 8.61
C THR A 116 9.26 7.50 9.51
N ARG A 117 10.02 6.86 10.41
CA ARG A 117 10.97 7.53 11.33
C ARG A 117 12.02 8.39 10.60
N ASN A 118 12.41 8.01 9.39
CA ASN A 118 13.42 8.71 8.60
C ASN A 118 12.84 9.46 7.40
N VAL A 119 11.53 9.38 7.19
CA VAL A 119 10.85 10.14 6.14
C VAL A 119 10.57 11.52 6.72
N ARG A 120 11.42 12.51 6.37
CA ARG A 120 10.98 13.91 6.47
C ARG A 120 9.78 14.01 5.57
N VAL A 121 8.59 14.06 6.17
CA VAL A 121 7.39 14.50 5.48
C VAL A 121 7.73 15.91 5.04
N VAL A 122 8.18 16.05 3.79
CA VAL A 122 8.06 17.31 3.10
C VAL A 122 6.55 17.45 3.06
N GLU A 123 6.02 18.21 4.01
CA GLU A 123 4.73 18.86 3.84
C GLU A 123 4.91 19.63 2.54
N THR A 124 4.61 18.95 1.43
CA THR A 124 4.19 19.62 0.24
C THR A 124 2.86 20.17 0.71
N THR A 125 2.93 21.30 1.40
CA THR A 125 1.87 22.27 1.52
C THR A 125 1.62 22.70 0.09
N ALA A 126 1.04 21.80 -0.71
CA ALA A 126 0.07 22.12 -1.72
C ALA A 126 -1.08 22.74 -0.91
N SER A 127 -0.81 23.96 -0.47
CA SER A 127 -1.80 24.96 -0.22
C SER A 127 -2.50 25.11 -1.55
N TYR A 128 -3.47 24.22 -1.79
CA TYR A 128 -4.70 24.62 -2.43
C TYR A 128 -5.28 25.72 -1.53
N ARG A 129 -4.69 26.90 -1.65
CA ARG A 129 -5.27 28.16 -1.26
C ARG A 129 -6.45 28.28 -2.20
N HIS A 130 -7.56 27.68 -1.81
CA HIS A 130 -8.88 28.05 -2.29
C HIS A 130 -8.95 29.55 -2.03
N GLY A 131 -8.75 30.33 -3.09
CA GLY A 131 -8.70 31.77 -3.03
C GLY A 131 -10.04 32.27 -2.55
N ALA A 132 -10.15 32.50 -1.25
CA ALA A 132 -11.10 33.43 -0.69
C ALA A 132 -10.81 34.79 -1.32
N ASP A 133 -11.78 35.26 -2.09
CA ASP A 133 -12.05 36.60 -2.59
C ASP A 133 -10.85 37.51 -2.91
N PRO A 134 -10.57 37.75 -4.21
CA PRO A 134 -10.16 39.06 -4.65
C PRO A 134 -11.41 39.91 -4.82
N THR A 135 -11.59 40.88 -3.93
CA THR A 135 -12.36 42.10 -4.17
C THR A 135 -12.22 42.54 -5.64
N PRO A 136 -13.32 42.84 -6.36
CA PRO A 136 -13.21 43.20 -7.77
C PRO A 136 -12.31 44.44 -7.92
N PRO A 137 -11.33 44.42 -8.85
CA PRO A 137 -10.53 45.60 -9.13
C PRO A 137 -11.45 46.68 -9.70
N ASN A 138 -11.37 47.87 -9.12
CA ASN A 138 -12.06 49.06 -9.59
C ASN A 138 -11.47 49.46 -10.95
N LEU A 139 -12.02 48.90 -12.03
CA LEU A 139 -11.64 49.19 -13.41
C LEU A 139 -12.22 50.55 -13.83
N LYS A 140 -11.57 51.62 -13.38
CA LYS A 140 -11.76 52.98 -13.90
C LYS A 140 -10.43 53.45 -14.49
N GLY A 141 -10.15 53.06 -15.74
CA GLY A 141 -8.97 53.50 -16.49
C GLY A 141 -8.89 52.87 -17.88
N PRO A 142 -8.43 53.61 -18.90
CA PRO A 142 -8.86 53.47 -20.29
C PRO A 142 -8.07 52.36 -21.01
N GLY A 143 -8.77 51.32 -21.46
CA GLY A 143 -8.12 50.23 -22.19
C GLY A 143 -8.94 48.98 -22.41
N THR A 144 -10.19 48.93 -21.94
CA THR A 144 -11.11 47.86 -22.31
C THR A 144 -11.94 48.35 -23.50
N ILE A 145 -11.74 47.70 -24.65
CA ILE A 145 -12.67 47.80 -25.77
C ILE A 145 -13.88 46.96 -25.34
N ASP A 146 -14.90 47.62 -24.79
CA ASP A 146 -16.21 47.01 -24.64
C ASP A 146 -16.77 46.84 -26.06
N LEU A 147 -16.85 45.59 -26.49
CA LEU A 147 -17.68 45.23 -27.64
C LEU A 147 -19.12 45.26 -27.14
N ASP A 148 -19.77 46.40 -27.31
CA ASP A 148 -21.20 46.53 -27.07
C ASP A 148 -21.97 45.64 -28.05
N GLY A 149 -23.14 45.15 -27.62
CA GLY A 149 -23.95 44.14 -28.32
C GLY A 149 -24.43 44.53 -29.73
N ASP A 150 -24.13 45.73 -30.18
CA ASP A 150 -24.53 46.31 -31.47
C ASP A 150 -23.48 46.06 -32.58
N ASP A 151 -22.28 45.56 -32.24
CA ASP A 151 -21.19 45.28 -33.19
C ASP A 151 -21.33 43.97 -33.99
N TRP A 152 -22.47 43.28 -33.88
CA TRP A 152 -22.77 42.07 -34.66
C TRP A 152 -23.44 42.41 -36.00
N GLN A 153 -22.66 42.76 -37.03
CA GLN A 153 -23.14 42.68 -38.42
C GLN A 153 -22.80 41.32 -39.04
N ARG A 154 -23.82 40.45 -39.15
CA ARG A 154 -23.76 39.25 -40.00
C ARG A 154 -23.74 39.67 -41.46
N LYS A 155 -22.72 39.21 -42.18
CA LYS A 155 -22.67 39.23 -43.64
C LYS A 155 -23.33 37.98 -44.21
#